data_AF-A0A2R4H2Z7-F1
#
_entry.id   AF-A0A2R4H2Z7-F1
#
_cell.length_a   1.000
_cell.length_b   1.000
_cell.length_c   1.000
_cell.angle_alpha   90.00
_cell.angle_beta   90.00
_cell.angle_gamma   90.00
#
_symmetry.space_group_name_H-M   'P 1'
#
loop_
_entity.id
_entity.type
_entity.pdbx_description
1 polymer ?
#
loop_
_entity_poly.entity_id
_entity_poly.type
_entity_poly.pdbx_seq_one_letter_code
_entity_poly.pdbx_strand_id
1 'polypeptide(L)' 'TGHLIYKCGGIDQRTIEKFEKEAEELGKKSFKYAWVLDKLKAERERGITIDIALWKFET' A
#
# COMPACT_ATOMS: atom_id res chain seq x y z
N THR A 1 -4.39 1.40 8.28
CA THR A 1 -4.77 -0.03 8.11
C THR A 1 -3.70 -0.85 7.41
N GLY A 2 -3.00 -0.38 6.36
CA GLY A 2 -1.92 -1.17 5.75
C GLY A 2 -0.74 -1.53 6.66
N HIS A 3 -0.51 -0.75 7.73
CA HIS A 3 0.49 -1.09 8.75
C HIS A 3 0.18 -2.39 9.52
N LEU A 4 -1.11 -2.75 9.67
CA LEU A 4 -1.51 -4.03 10.28
C LEU A 4 -1.22 -5.21 9.34
N ILE A 5 -1.46 -5.05 8.04
CA ILE A 5 -1.13 -6.07 7.03
C ILE A 5 0.37 -6.37 7.03
N TYR A 6 1.20 -5.33 7.14
CA TYR A 6 2.64 -5.49 7.29
C TYR A 6 3.01 -6.25 8.57
N LYS A 7 2.47 -5.85 9.73
CA LYS A 7 2.74 -6.51 11.01
C LYS A 7 2.28 -7.96 11.07
N CYS A 8 1.18 -8.30 10.40
CA CYS A 8 0.67 -9.66 10.30
C CYS A 8 1.45 -10.53 9.30
N GLY A 9 2.53 -10.03 8.70
CA GLY A 9 3.33 -10.78 7.72
C GLY A 9 2.60 -11.03 6.40
N GLY A 10 1.47 -10.37 6.15
CA GLY A 10 0.72 -10.52 4.90
C GLY A 10 1.46 -9.94 3.69
N ILE A 11 2.47 -9.10 3.92
CA ILE A 11 3.31 -8.49 2.89
C ILE A 11 4.78 -8.48 3.33
N ASP A 12 5.63 -8.85 2.39
CA ASP A 12 7.08 -8.86 2.54
C ASP A 12 7.65 -7.44 2.63
N GLN A 13 8.68 -7.27 3.47
CA GLN A 13 9.35 -5.98 3.68
C GLN A 13 9.96 -5.43 2.39
N ARG A 14 10.45 -6.29 1.49
CA ARG A 14 10.98 -5.86 0.18
C ARG A 14 9.91 -5.19 -0.68
N THR A 15 8.68 -5.68 -0.61
CA THR A 15 7.57 -5.13 -1.38
C THR A 15 7.20 -3.73 -0.86
N ILE A 16 7.23 -3.53 0.46
CA ILE A 16 7.00 -2.21 1.06
C ILE A 16 8.12 -1.23 0.74
N GLU A 17 9.38 -1.65 0.76
CA GLU A 17 10.50 -0.78 0.36
C GLU A 17 10.37 -0.33 -1.10
N LYS A 18 9.91 -1.22 -1.99
CA LYS A 18 9.62 -0.86 -3.38
C LYS A 18 8.51 0.19 -3.46
N PHE A 19 7.40 -0.01 -2.74
CA PHE A 19 6.32 0.97 -2.71
C PHE A 19 6.71 2.29 -2.04
N GLU A 20 7.63 2.26 -1.07
CA GLU A 20 8.17 3.46 -0.44
C GLU A 20 8.99 4.30 -1.44
N LYS A 21 9.81 3.65 -2.27
CA LYS A 21 10.55 4.34 -3.35
C LYS A 21 9.61 4.93 -4.40
N GLU A 22 8.66 4.15 -4.90
CA GLU A 22 7.69 4.64 -5.89
C GLU A 22 6.82 5.78 -5.31
N ALA A 23 6.42 5.68 -4.04
CA ALA A 23 5.68 6.75 -3.37
C ALA A 23 6.53 8.00 -3.11
N GLU A 24 7.84 7.84 -2.89
CA GLU A 24 8.79 8.94 -2.75
C GLU A 24 8.99 9.69 -4.07
N GLU A 25 9.09 8.98 -5.20
CA GLU A 25 9.12 9.59 -6.54
C GLU A 25 7.84 10.42 -6.84
N LEU A 26 6.69 9.98 -6.34
CA LEU A 26 5.42 10.68 -6.48
C LEU A 26 5.17 11.76 -5.40
N GLY A 27 6.13 12.00 -4.51
CA GLY A 27 6.01 12.99 -3.42
C GLY A 27 5.00 12.62 -2.33
N LYS A 28 4.58 11.35 -2.28
CA LYS A 28 3.55 10.81 -1.38
C LYS A 28 4.11 9.75 -0.43
N LYS A 29 5.30 9.98 0.12
CA LYS A 29 6.03 9.07 1.02
C LYS A 29 5.17 8.52 2.18
N SER A 30 4.24 9.34 2.69
CA SER A 30 3.32 8.98 3.77
C SER A 30 2.31 7.88 3.41
N PHE A 31 2.08 7.61 2.12
CA PHE A 31 1.07 6.68 1.62
C PHE A 31 1.59 5.27 1.33
N LYS A 32 2.83 4.94 1.71
CA LYS A 32 3.44 3.62 1.44
C LYS A 32 2.58 2.43 1.90
N TYR A 33 1.82 2.59 2.99
CA TYR A 33 0.91 1.56 3.50
C TYR A 33 -0.47 1.56 2.83
N ALA A 34 -0.90 2.66 2.19
CA ALA A 34 -2.14 2.68 1.41
C ALA A 34 -1.95 1.94 0.08
N TRP A 35 -0.76 2.06 -0.51
CA TRP A 35 -0.35 1.41 -1.76
C TRP A 35 -0.36 -0.11 -1.73
N VAL A 36 -0.30 -0.69 -0.54
CA VAL A 36 -0.53 -2.12 -0.28
C VAL A 36 -1.93 -2.54 -0.73
N LEU A 37 -2.93 -1.68 -0.54
CA LEU A 37 -4.32 -1.92 -0.89
C LEU A 37 -4.72 -1.29 -2.23
N ASP A 38 -4.11 -0.16 -2.59
CA ASP A 38 -4.35 0.53 -3.87
C ASP A 38 -3.68 -0.24 -5.03
N LYS A 39 -4.48 -0.98 -5.79
CA LYS A 39 -4.00 -1.78 -6.94
C LYS A 39 -3.98 -1.00 -8.23
N LEU A 40 -4.80 0.04 -8.36
CA LEU A 40 -4.90 0.82 -9.58
C LEU A 40 -3.86 1.94 -9.60
N LYS A 41 -3.24 2.16 -10.77
CA LYS A 41 -2.35 3.31 -10.98
C LYS A 41 -3.05 4.65 -10.72
N ALA A 42 -4.32 4.76 -11.12
CA ALA A 42 -5.14 5.95 -10.91
C ALA A 42 -5.33 6.27 -9.42
N GLU A 43 -5.43 5.26 -8.55
CA GLU A 43 -5.54 5.45 -7.09
C GLU A 43 -4.23 6.00 -6.53
N ARG A 44 -3.09 5.46 -6.99
CA ARG A 44 -1.75 5.87 -6.56
C ARG A 44 -1.41 7.30 -7.01
N GLU A 45 -1.71 7.64 -8.26
CA GLU A 45 -1.48 8.97 -8.82
C GLU A 45 -2.36 10.02 -8.16
N ARG A 46 -3.66 9.73 -7.99
CA ARG A 46 -4.59 10.69 -7.38
C ARG A 46 -4.49 10.70 -5.86
N GLY A 47 -4.01 9.63 -5.23
CA GLY A 47 -3.94 9.47 -3.78
C GLY A 47 -5.32 9.29 -3.13
N ILE A 48 -6.25 8.70 -3.89
CA ILE A 48 -7.60 8.37 -3.43
C ILE A 48 -7.86 6.90 -3.71
N THR A 49 -8.48 6.20 -2.77
CA THR A 49 -8.95 4.83 -2.98
C THR A 49 -10.26 4.89 -3.77
N ILE A 50 -10.28 4.23 -4.92
CA ILE A 50 -11.40 4.22 -5.87
C ILE A 50 -12.15 2.90 -5.74
N ASP A 51 -11.42 1.80 -5.56
CA ASP A 51 -11.95 0.45 -5.45
C ASP A 51 -11.67 -0.15 -4.06
N ILE A 52 -12.58 -1.01 -3.60
CA ILE A 52 -12.49 -1.62 -2.27
C ILE A 52 -11.67 -2.90 -2.37
N ALA A 53 -10.45 -2.88 -1.82
CA ALA A 53 -9.65 -4.08 -1.66
C ALA A 53 -9.99 -4.80 -0.33
N LEU A 54 -10.43 -6.06 -0.43
CA LEU A 54 -10.60 -6.95 0.72
C LEU A 54 -9.32 -7.75 0.96
N TRP A 55 -8.78 -7.65 2.18
CA TRP A 55 -7.71 -8.51 2.67
C TRP A 55 -8.22 -9.34 3.84
N LYS A 56 -8.21 -10.66 3.70
CA LYS A 56 -8.62 -11.58 4.77
C LYS A 56 -7.39 -11.93 5.59
N PHE A 57 -7.46 -11.68 6.90
CA PHE A 57 -6.45 -12.17 7.83
C PHE A 57 -6.77 -13.63 8.16
N GLU A 58 -5.81 -14.53 7.95
CA GLU A 58 -5.85 -15.85 8.58
C GLU A 58 -5.42 -15.65 10.04
N THR A 59 -6.23 -16.19 10.96
CA THR A 59 -6.07 -16.05 12.42
C THR A 59 -5.51 -17.34 13.00
#